data_AF-A0A6J6WXK4-F1
#
_entry.id   AF-A0A6J6WXK4-F1
#
_cell.length_a   1.000
_cell.length_b   1.000
_cell.length_c   1.000
_cell.angle_alpha   90.00
_cell.angle_beta   90.00
_cell.angle_gamma   90.00
#
_symmetry.space_group_name_H-M   'P 1'
#
loop_
_entity.id
_entity.type
_entity.pdbx_description
1 polymer ?
#
loop_
_entity_poly.entity_id
_entity_poly.type
_entity_poly.pdbx_seq_one_letter_code
_entity_poly.pdbx_strand_id
1 'polypeptide(L)'
;MVAATFVDAYLTMVFGDGVFHADPHPGNVFVDSDGCVGFVDFGMTGEVAPATIRSLGGVLLAIVGTDAVIMADALLSLGVAAPNLDRRRLEEDLGRLLSEYAHRPLDEMPVAEVLTKVMGIVRRHHLVLPPDLALLVKTVMMCEGVALQLDPGFLLVPRLLPFASRATSTESDGPQE
;
A
#
# COMPACT_ATOMS: atom_id res chain seq x y z
N MET A 1 4.21 -19.96 -6.98
CA MET A 1 5.31 -19.91 -5.98
C MET A 1 6.21 -18.71 -6.19
N VAL A 2 6.79 -18.50 -7.37
CA VAL A 2 7.71 -17.36 -7.63
C VAL A 2 7.07 -15.99 -7.37
N ALA A 3 5.87 -15.73 -7.91
CA ALA A 3 5.14 -14.47 -7.66
C ALA A 3 4.88 -14.21 -6.17
N ALA A 4 4.54 -15.28 -5.44
CA ALA A 4 4.32 -15.23 -3.99
C ALA A 4 5.60 -14.88 -3.23
N THR A 5 6.71 -15.58 -3.47
CA THR A 5 7.98 -15.30 -2.78
C THR A 5 8.48 -13.89 -3.09
N PHE A 6 8.34 -13.46 -4.34
CA PHE A 6 8.66 -12.10 -4.77
C PHE A 6 7.89 -11.03 -3.97
N VAL A 7 6.56 -11.16 -3.91
CA VAL A 7 5.72 -10.22 -3.16
C VAL A 7 6.01 -10.30 -1.67
N ASP A 8 6.18 -11.50 -1.10
CA ASP A 8 6.49 -11.67 0.32
C ASP A 8 7.82 -11.00 0.71
N ALA A 9 8.82 -11.02 -0.17
CA ALA A 9 10.06 -10.29 0.04
C ALA A 9 9.82 -8.77 0.11
N TYR A 10 9.00 -8.21 -0.80
CA TYR A 10 8.62 -6.80 -0.76
C TYR A 10 7.81 -6.42 0.48
N LEU A 11 6.86 -7.25 0.87
CA LEU A 11 6.05 -7.02 2.06
C LEU A 11 6.91 -7.08 3.34
N THR A 12 7.86 -8.02 3.40
CA THR A 12 8.85 -8.09 4.48
C THR A 12 9.69 -6.83 4.55
N MET A 13 10.25 -6.37 3.43
CA MET A 13 11.02 -5.12 3.39
C MET A 13 10.19 -3.93 3.90
N VAL A 14 9.00 -3.71 3.31
CA VAL A 14 8.15 -2.53 3.61
C VAL A 14 7.65 -2.53 5.05
N PHE A 15 7.09 -3.65 5.50
CA PHE A 15 6.36 -3.71 6.76
C PHE A 15 7.16 -4.32 7.92
N GLY A 16 8.20 -5.10 7.63
CA GLY A 16 9.11 -5.68 8.62
C GLY A 16 10.34 -4.82 8.84
N ASP A 17 11.01 -4.43 7.76
CA ASP A 17 12.30 -3.74 7.83
C ASP A 17 12.18 -2.20 7.72
N GLY A 18 11.02 -1.69 7.30
CA GLY A 18 10.78 -0.26 7.14
C GLY A 18 11.55 0.36 5.98
N VAL A 19 11.94 -0.44 4.99
CA VAL A 19 12.66 0.00 3.79
C VAL A 19 12.06 -0.66 2.55
N PHE A 20 12.33 -0.14 1.36
CA PHE A 20 11.92 -0.82 0.15
C PHE A 20 12.83 -0.51 -1.03
N HIS A 21 12.97 -1.52 -1.88
CA HIS A 21 13.57 -1.35 -3.20
C HIS A 21 12.56 -0.67 -4.12
N ALA A 22 12.85 0.53 -4.60
CA ALA A 22 11.85 1.32 -5.31
C ALA A 22 11.68 0.94 -6.79
N ASP A 23 12.49 0.00 -7.29
CA ASP A 23 12.51 -0.43 -8.69
C ASP A 23 12.32 -1.94 -8.91
N PRO A 24 11.11 -2.49 -8.72
CA PRO A 24 10.83 -3.92 -8.81
C PRO A 24 10.83 -4.48 -10.25
N HIS A 25 11.52 -3.83 -11.20
CA HIS A 25 11.56 -4.31 -12.58
C HIS A 25 12.19 -5.71 -12.67
N PRO A 26 11.73 -6.56 -13.62
CA PRO A 26 12.26 -7.93 -13.78
C PRO A 26 13.78 -8.02 -14.00
N GLY A 27 14.44 -6.94 -14.44
CA GLY A 27 15.90 -6.90 -14.57
C GLY A 27 16.66 -6.81 -13.24
N ASN A 28 15.99 -6.37 -12.17
CA ASN A 28 16.59 -6.13 -10.85
C ASN A 28 16.24 -7.21 -9.82
N VAL A 29 15.50 -8.23 -10.24
CA VAL A 29 14.94 -9.27 -9.37
C VAL A 29 15.16 -10.62 -10.01
N PHE A 30 15.89 -11.48 -9.33
CA PHE A 30 16.18 -12.85 -9.77
C PHE A 30 15.59 -13.85 -8.80
N VAL A 31 15.12 -14.97 -9.32
CA VAL A 31 14.69 -16.10 -8.50
C VAL A 31 15.47 -17.33 -8.94
N ASP A 32 16.19 -17.94 -8.01
CA ASP A 32 16.98 -19.14 -8.29
C ASP A 32 16.12 -20.41 -8.29
N SER A 33 16.77 -21.55 -8.53
CA SER A 33 16.10 -22.86 -8.57
C SER A 33 15.51 -23.29 -7.24
N ASP A 34 15.98 -22.74 -6.13
CA ASP A 34 15.50 -23.03 -4.77
C ASP A 34 14.37 -22.06 -4.36
N GLY A 35 14.03 -21.11 -5.23
CA GLY A 35 12.99 -20.11 -5.00
C GLY A 35 13.46 -18.92 -4.17
N CYS A 36 14.76 -18.76 -3.93
CA CYS A 36 15.30 -17.60 -3.24
C CYS A 36 15.26 -16.37 -4.16
N VAL A 37 14.81 -15.24 -3.61
CA VAL A 37 14.71 -13.96 -4.34
C VAL A 37 15.98 -13.15 -4.09
N GLY A 38 16.72 -12.85 -5.15
CA GLY A 38 17.87 -11.95 -5.15
C GLY A 38 17.49 -10.60 -5.75
N PHE A 39 17.82 -9.52 -5.03
CA PHE A 39 17.70 -8.15 -5.52
C PHE A 39 19.06 -7.64 -5.98
N VAL A 40 19.10 -6.94 -7.10
CA VAL A 40 20.27 -6.21 -7.58
C VAL A 40 19.90 -4.75 -7.85
N ASP A 41 20.91 -3.89 -7.93
CA ASP A 41 20.76 -2.45 -8.20
C ASP A 41 19.89 -1.69 -7.17
N PHE A 42 20.48 -1.40 -6.02
CA PHE A 42 19.86 -0.59 -4.97
C PHE A 42 20.00 0.93 -5.23
N GLY A 43 20.11 1.37 -6.49
CA GLY A 43 20.22 2.78 -6.86
C GLY A 43 18.98 3.61 -6.51
N MET A 44 17.83 2.97 -6.30
CA MET A 44 16.60 3.62 -5.80
C MET A 44 16.01 2.80 -4.65
N THR A 45 16.11 3.33 -3.44
CA THR A 45 15.49 2.79 -2.22
C THR A 45 14.69 3.87 -1.52
N GLY A 46 13.70 3.47 -0.74
CA GLY A 46 12.95 4.36 0.14
C GLY A 46 12.84 3.80 1.56
N GLU A 47 12.50 4.69 2.49
CA GLU A 47 12.23 4.35 3.88
C GLU A 47 10.74 4.51 4.18
N VAL A 48 10.23 3.69 5.10
CA VAL A 48 8.85 3.72 5.55
C VAL A 48 8.85 3.86 7.06
N ALA A 49 8.54 5.08 7.51
CA ALA A 49 8.40 5.34 8.94
C ALA A 49 7.30 4.45 9.56
N PRO A 50 7.44 4.05 10.84
CA PRO A 50 6.40 3.27 11.53
C PRO A 50 5.01 3.93 11.50
N ALA A 51 4.96 5.27 11.53
CA ALA A 51 3.71 6.02 11.39
C ALA A 51 3.04 5.78 10.03
N THR A 52 3.81 5.76 8.95
CA THR A 52 3.33 5.45 7.60
C THR A 52 2.72 4.06 7.54
N ILE A 53 3.39 3.06 8.13
CA ILE A 53 2.87 1.67 8.22
C ILE A 53 1.50 1.63 8.90
N ARG A 54 1.34 2.34 10.03
CA ARG A 54 0.05 2.43 10.73
C ARG A 54 -1.03 3.07 9.88
N SER A 55 -0.72 4.17 9.20
CA SER A 55 -1.70 4.84 8.34
C SER A 55 -2.07 4.01 7.11
N LEU A 56 -1.15 3.23 6.55
CA LEU A 56 -1.46 2.25 5.50
C LEU A 56 -2.40 1.14 6.01
N GLY A 57 -2.21 0.68 7.26
CA GLY A 57 -3.16 -0.21 7.93
C GLY A 57 -4.55 0.43 8.08
N GLY A 58 -4.60 1.71 8.44
CA GLY A 58 -5.85 2.49 8.51
C GLY A 58 -6.58 2.59 7.17
N VAL A 59 -5.85 2.78 6.06
CA VAL A 59 -6.42 2.74 4.70
C VAL A 59 -7.05 1.37 4.41
N LEU A 60 -6.36 0.28 4.74
CA LEU A 60 -6.91 -1.08 4.54
C LEU A 60 -8.16 -1.30 5.39
N LEU A 61 -8.15 -0.91 6.67
CA LEU A 61 -9.32 -1.00 7.54
C LEU A 61 -10.51 -0.18 7.02
N ALA A 62 -10.26 1.02 6.50
CA ALA A 62 -11.29 1.85 5.91
C ALA A 62 -11.95 1.20 4.69
N ILE A 63 -11.17 0.49 3.87
CA ILE A 63 -11.68 -0.30 2.75
C ILE A 63 -12.58 -1.44 3.26
N VAL A 64 -12.14 -2.20 4.26
CA VAL A 64 -12.94 -3.30 4.84
C VAL A 64 -14.23 -2.77 5.49
N GLY A 65 -14.14 -1.68 6.24
CA GLY A 65 -15.26 -1.07 6.94
C GLY A 65 -16.19 -0.26 6.04
N THR A 66 -15.82 -0.02 4.77
CA THR A 66 -16.50 0.95 3.89
C THR A 66 -16.64 2.31 4.56
N ASP A 67 -15.62 2.75 5.29
CA ASP A 67 -15.63 3.96 6.12
C ASP A 67 -14.81 5.08 5.48
N ALA A 68 -15.52 6.04 4.88
CA ALA A 68 -14.90 7.18 4.20
C ALA A 68 -14.21 8.17 5.16
N VAL A 69 -14.67 8.26 6.40
CA VAL A 69 -14.09 9.15 7.41
C VAL A 69 -12.73 8.62 7.83
N ILE A 70 -12.66 7.32 8.16
CA ILE A 70 -11.39 6.65 8.49
C ILE A 70 -10.43 6.71 7.29
N MET A 71 -10.92 6.52 6.06
CA MET A 71 -10.09 6.63 4.86
C MET A 71 -9.48 8.04 4.71
N ALA A 72 -10.29 9.09 4.92
CA ALA A 72 -9.83 10.47 4.84
C ALA A 72 -8.77 10.78 5.91
N ASP A 73 -9.02 10.37 7.16
CA ASP A 73 -8.07 10.57 8.26
C ASP A 73 -6.75 9.81 8.04
N ALA A 74 -6.82 8.59 7.50
CA ALA A 74 -5.63 7.80 7.16
C ALA A 74 -4.80 8.46 6.05
N LEU A 75 -5.43 8.96 4.99
CA LEU A 75 -4.75 9.69 3.91
C LEU A 75 -4.11 10.99 4.43
N LEU A 76 -4.81 11.74 5.27
CA LEU A 76 -4.25 12.98 5.85
C LEU A 76 -3.07 12.68 6.78
N SER A 77 -3.13 11.59 7.54
CA SER A 77 -2.04 11.11 8.41
C SER A 77 -0.80 10.67 7.64
N LEU A 78 -0.99 10.23 6.38
CA LEU A 78 0.09 9.96 5.43
C LEU A 78 0.75 11.24 4.87
N GLY A 79 0.36 12.42 5.34
CA GLY A 79 0.85 13.70 4.84
C GLY A 79 0.19 14.16 3.55
N VAL A 80 -0.90 13.50 3.13
CA VAL A 80 -1.64 13.82 1.90
C VAL A 80 -2.61 14.96 2.17
N ALA A 81 -2.12 16.19 2.14
CA ALA A 81 -2.86 17.37 2.56
C ALA A 81 -2.79 18.52 1.55
N ALA A 82 -3.73 19.47 1.68
CA ALA A 82 -3.73 20.75 0.97
C ALA A 82 -4.17 21.88 1.92
N PRO A 83 -3.70 23.12 1.74
CA PRO A 83 -4.05 24.25 2.62
C PRO A 83 -5.56 24.56 2.70
N ASN A 84 -6.30 24.31 1.62
CA ASN A 84 -7.72 24.64 1.49
C ASN A 84 -8.59 23.41 1.22
N LEU A 85 -8.28 22.30 1.89
CA LEU A 85 -9.01 21.03 1.70
C LEU A 85 -10.48 21.16 2.13
N ASP A 86 -11.41 20.90 1.20
CA ASP A 86 -12.80 20.60 1.53
C ASP A 86 -12.92 19.14 1.96
N ARG A 87 -12.75 18.89 3.27
CA ARG A 87 -12.77 17.54 3.84
C ARG A 87 -14.07 16.80 3.58
N ARG A 88 -15.22 17.48 3.64
CA ARG A 88 -16.52 16.85 3.37
C ARG A 88 -16.60 16.35 1.93
N ARG A 89 -16.14 17.15 0.97
CA ARG A 89 -16.12 16.74 -0.43
C ARG A 89 -15.13 15.59 -0.68
N LEU A 90 -14.01 15.55 0.04
CA LEU A 90 -13.08 14.43 0.00
C LEU A 90 -13.76 13.13 0.51
N GLU A 91 -14.42 13.19 1.66
CA GLU A 91 -15.15 12.05 2.23
C GLU A 91 -16.28 11.57 1.30
N GLU A 92 -17.00 12.48 0.63
CA GLU A 92 -18.02 12.11 -0.37
C GLU A 92 -17.41 11.36 -1.58
N ASP A 93 -16.24 11.80 -2.07
CA ASP A 93 -15.54 11.13 -3.17
C ASP A 93 -14.99 9.76 -2.75
N LEU A 94 -14.41 9.67 -1.55
CA LEU A 94 -13.91 8.41 -0.99
C LEU A 94 -15.06 7.44 -0.70
N GLY A 95 -16.18 7.91 -0.17
CA GLY A 95 -17.37 7.07 0.07
C GLY A 95 -17.94 6.48 -1.21
N ARG A 96 -17.96 7.27 -2.30
CA ARG A 96 -18.33 6.75 -3.63
C ARG A 96 -17.36 5.66 -4.09
N LEU A 97 -16.05 5.90 -3.96
CA LEU A 97 -15.05 4.88 -4.30
C LEU A 97 -15.26 3.59 -3.48
N LEU A 98 -15.39 3.69 -2.16
CA LEU A 98 -15.58 2.55 -1.27
C LEU A 98 -16.85 1.76 -1.60
N SER A 99 -17.94 2.45 -1.95
CA SER A 99 -19.20 1.81 -2.35
C SER A 99 -19.09 0.95 -3.61
N GLU A 100 -18.15 1.25 -4.53
CA GLU A 100 -17.89 0.42 -5.72
C GLU A 100 -17.29 -0.96 -5.37
N TYR A 101 -16.64 -1.05 -4.21
CA TYR A 101 -15.95 -2.25 -3.73
C TYR A 101 -16.69 -2.96 -2.58
N ALA A 102 -17.72 -2.36 -1.99
CA ALA A 102 -18.43 -2.88 -0.82
C ALA A 102 -19.05 -4.29 -1.00
N HIS A 103 -19.32 -4.69 -2.24
CA HIS A 103 -19.90 -6.00 -2.56
C HIS A 103 -18.91 -6.99 -3.21
N ARG A 104 -17.63 -6.60 -3.31
CA ARG A 104 -16.59 -7.46 -3.87
C ARG A 104 -15.87 -8.19 -2.76
N PRO A 105 -15.49 -9.46 -2.96
CA PRO A 105 -14.56 -10.14 -2.05
C PRO A 105 -13.27 -9.32 -1.92
N LEU A 106 -12.87 -9.02 -0.69
CA LEU A 106 -11.70 -8.19 -0.39
C LEU A 106 -10.42 -8.82 -0.94
N ASP A 107 -10.32 -10.15 -0.86
CA ASP A 107 -9.22 -10.96 -1.36
C ASP A 107 -9.10 -10.95 -2.89
N GLU A 108 -10.17 -10.62 -3.62
CA GLU A 108 -10.18 -10.52 -5.09
C GLU A 108 -9.96 -9.09 -5.59
N MET A 109 -9.69 -8.14 -4.70
CA MET A 109 -9.60 -6.73 -5.07
C MET A 109 -8.26 -6.41 -5.77
N PRO A 110 -8.29 -5.84 -7.00
CA PRO A 110 -7.07 -5.41 -7.69
C PRO A 110 -6.52 -4.13 -7.04
N VAL A 111 -5.37 -4.24 -6.37
CA VAL A 111 -4.83 -3.16 -5.52
C VAL A 111 -4.42 -1.94 -6.35
N ALA A 112 -3.79 -2.16 -7.51
CA ALA A 112 -3.35 -1.11 -8.42
C ALA A 112 -4.53 -0.33 -9.01
N GLU A 113 -5.67 -0.98 -9.26
CA GLU A 113 -6.88 -0.30 -9.72
C GLU A 113 -7.40 0.65 -8.63
N VAL A 114 -7.51 0.16 -7.40
CA VAL A 114 -7.96 0.94 -6.24
C VAL A 114 -7.02 2.12 -6.00
N LEU A 115 -5.71 1.88 -5.97
CA LEU A 115 -4.69 2.92 -5.81
C LEU A 115 -4.78 3.97 -6.93
N THR A 116 -5.01 3.55 -8.18
CA THR A 116 -5.19 4.47 -9.31
C THR A 116 -6.39 5.39 -9.09
N LYS A 117 -7.51 4.86 -8.60
CA LYS A 117 -8.71 5.66 -8.28
C LYS A 117 -8.49 6.60 -7.10
N VAL A 118 -7.85 6.13 -6.02
CA VAL A 118 -7.45 6.96 -4.87
C VAL A 118 -6.55 8.10 -5.35
N MET A 119 -5.56 7.82 -6.19
CA MET A 119 -4.69 8.86 -6.74
C MET A 119 -5.41 9.87 -7.62
N GLY A 120 -6.45 9.43 -8.33
CA GLY A 120 -7.37 10.30 -9.05
C GLY A 120 -8.10 11.28 -8.13
N ILE A 121 -8.53 10.82 -6.94
CA ILE A 121 -9.16 11.66 -5.91
C ILE A 121 -8.13 12.63 -5.32
N VAL A 122 -6.95 12.15 -4.93
CA VAL A 122 -5.85 12.99 -4.42
C VAL A 122 -5.56 14.16 -5.37
N ARG A 123 -5.43 13.87 -6.67
CA ARG A 123 -5.21 14.90 -7.70
C ARG A 123 -6.39 15.87 -7.84
N ARG A 124 -7.63 15.37 -7.81
CA ARG A 124 -8.84 16.18 -7.94
C ARG A 124 -9.00 17.19 -6.79
N HIS A 125 -8.58 16.80 -5.59
CA HIS A 125 -8.62 17.63 -4.39
C HIS A 125 -7.36 18.48 -4.20
N HIS A 126 -6.45 18.47 -5.18
CA HIS A 126 -5.17 19.20 -5.13
C HIS A 126 -4.32 18.85 -3.89
N LEU A 127 -4.48 17.62 -3.38
CA LEU A 127 -3.69 17.12 -2.27
C LEU A 127 -2.26 16.85 -2.74
N VAL A 128 -1.29 17.23 -1.91
CA VAL A 128 0.13 16.98 -2.18
C VAL A 128 0.49 15.62 -1.62
N LEU A 129 1.00 14.74 -2.48
CA LEU A 129 1.52 13.44 -2.07
C LEU A 129 3.00 13.59 -1.70
N PRO A 130 3.44 13.17 -0.50
CA PRO A 130 4.86 13.14 -0.16
C PRO A 130 5.67 12.29 -1.17
N PRO A 131 6.90 12.68 -1.52
CA PRO A 131 7.71 11.96 -2.52
C PRO A 131 7.93 10.47 -2.16
N ASP A 132 8.25 10.16 -0.92
CA ASP A 132 8.50 8.77 -0.47
C ASP A 132 7.24 7.92 -0.58
N LEU A 133 6.07 8.50 -0.30
CA LEU A 133 4.80 7.82 -0.45
C LEU A 133 4.43 7.64 -1.93
N ALA A 134 4.73 8.61 -2.79
CA ALA A 134 4.58 8.46 -4.24
C ALA A 134 5.45 7.32 -4.77
N LEU A 135 6.68 7.20 -4.27
CA LEU A 135 7.60 6.13 -4.61
C LEU A 135 7.06 4.78 -4.14
N LEU A 136 6.56 4.69 -2.90
CA LEU A 136 5.96 3.48 -2.35
C LEU A 136 4.73 3.02 -3.15
N VAL A 137 3.82 3.95 -3.50
CA VAL A 137 2.64 3.66 -4.34
C VAL A 137 3.07 3.10 -5.70
N LYS A 138 4.06 3.73 -6.34
CA LYS A 138 4.62 3.24 -7.61
C LYS A 138 5.20 1.83 -7.46
N THR A 139 5.95 1.57 -6.40
CA THR A 139 6.53 0.25 -6.13
C THR A 139 5.45 -0.82 -5.96
N VAL A 140 4.40 -0.56 -5.18
CA VAL A 140 3.28 -1.50 -5.00
C VAL A 140 2.60 -1.82 -6.34
N MET A 141 2.31 -0.81 -7.16
CA MET A 141 1.70 -1.01 -8.47
C MET A 141 2.58 -1.85 -9.40
N MET A 142 3.90 -1.62 -9.41
CA MET A 142 4.83 -2.40 -10.21
C MET A 142 4.98 -3.84 -9.68
N CYS A 143 5.03 -4.02 -8.36
CA CYS A 143 5.08 -5.35 -7.75
C CYS A 143 3.85 -6.19 -8.11
N GLU A 144 2.65 -5.63 -8.01
CA GLU A 144 1.44 -6.34 -8.43
C GLU A 144 1.46 -6.65 -9.93
N GLY A 145 1.91 -5.71 -10.77
CA GLY A 145 2.07 -5.92 -12.21
C GLY A 145 3.03 -7.06 -12.55
N VAL A 146 4.19 -7.14 -11.90
CA VAL A 146 5.15 -8.24 -12.07
C VAL A 146 4.58 -9.55 -11.55
N ALA A 147 3.91 -9.54 -10.39
CA ALA A 147 3.27 -10.72 -9.84
C ALA A 147 2.21 -11.29 -10.79
N LEU A 148 1.41 -10.44 -11.43
CA LEU A 148 0.40 -10.83 -12.43
C LEU A 148 1.01 -11.34 -13.74
N GLN A 149 2.20 -10.85 -14.15
CA GLN A 149 2.92 -11.41 -15.29
C GLN A 149 3.44 -12.83 -15.00
N LEU A 150 3.83 -13.09 -13.76
CA LEU A 150 4.33 -14.40 -13.31
C LEU A 150 3.21 -15.38 -13.00
N ASP A 151 2.08 -14.88 -12.50
CA ASP A 151 0.90 -15.65 -12.10
C ASP A 151 -0.37 -14.81 -12.37
N PRO A 152 -1.07 -15.04 -13.49
CA PRO A 152 -2.26 -14.25 -13.85
C PRO A 152 -3.42 -14.33 -12.83
N GLY A 153 -3.41 -15.34 -11.95
CA GLY A 153 -4.39 -15.49 -10.88
C GLY A 153 -3.94 -14.91 -9.54
N PHE A 154 -2.82 -14.15 -9.52
CA PHE A 154 -2.24 -13.65 -8.29
C PHE A 154 -3.16 -12.64 -7.60
N LEU A 155 -3.34 -12.83 -6.29
CA LEU A 155 -4.13 -11.96 -5.41
C LEU A 155 -3.21 -11.35 -4.35
N LEU A 156 -3.04 -10.02 -4.39
CA LEU A 156 -2.15 -9.30 -3.47
C LEU A 156 -2.78 -9.11 -2.08
N VAL A 157 -4.08 -8.83 -2.01
CA VAL A 157 -4.76 -8.49 -0.75
C VAL A 157 -4.62 -9.58 0.34
N PRO A 158 -4.81 -10.89 0.05
CA PRO A 158 -4.60 -11.94 1.04
C PRO A 158 -3.23 -11.90 1.72
N ARG A 159 -2.20 -11.43 1.00
CA ARG A 159 -0.84 -11.32 1.52
C ARG A 159 -0.60 -10.02 2.30
N LEU A 160 -1.36 -8.96 2.02
CA LEU A 160 -1.32 -7.71 2.77
C LEU A 160 -2.01 -7.80 4.14
N LEU A 161 -3.08 -8.59 4.26
CA LEU A 161 -3.92 -8.66 5.46
C LEU A 161 -3.16 -8.97 6.78
N PRO A 162 -2.19 -9.90 6.81
CA PRO A 162 -1.40 -10.16 8.01
C PRO A 162 -0.59 -8.95 8.49
N PHE A 163 -0.21 -8.05 7.58
CA PHE A 163 0.57 -6.86 7.91
C PHE A 163 -0.34 -5.72 8.40
N ALA A 164 -1.54 -5.59 7.82
CA ALA A 164 -2.53 -4.60 8.24
C ALA A 164 -2.95 -4.78 9.70
N SER A 165 -3.18 -6.03 10.11
CA SER A 165 -3.56 -6.37 11.49
C SER A 165 -2.44 -6.11 12.50
N ARG A 166 -1.18 -6.38 12.13
CA ARG A 166 -0.02 -6.07 12.98
C ARG A 166 0.21 -4.57 13.16
N ALA A 167 0.00 -3.78 12.11
CA ALA A 167 0.15 -2.32 12.13
C ALA A 167 -0.86 -1.63 13.07
N THR A 168 -2.04 -2.24 13.27
CA THR A 168 -3.10 -1.70 14.13
C THR A 168 -3.05 -2.19 15.57
N SER A 169 -2.31 -3.29 15.84
CA SER A 169 -2.20 -3.89 17.17
C SER A 169 -1.05 -3.33 18.03
N THR A 170 -0.28 -2.36 17.54
CA THR A 170 0.78 -1.71 18.33
C THR A 170 0.21 -0.59 19.22
N GLU A 171 -0.79 -0.91 20.03
CA GLU A 171 -1.09 -0.21 21.28
C GLU A 171 -0.58 -1.10 22.42
N SER A 172 0.63 -0.83 22.92
CA SER A 172 1.24 -1.22 24.22
C SER A 172 2.72 -1.59 24.08
N ASP A 173 3.56 -0.58 23.80
CA ASP A 173 4.88 -0.49 24.44
C ASP A 173 5.38 0.94 24.31
N GLY A 174 4.87 1.80 25.20
CA GLY A 174 5.58 3.03 25.53
C GLY A 174 6.78 2.64 26.39
N PRO A 175 7.98 3.22 26.18
CA PRO A 175 9.04 3.07 27.16
C PRO A 175 8.55 3.68 28.48
N GLN A 176 8.47 2.85 29.51
CA GLN A 176 8.49 3.34 30.87
C GLN A 176 9.91 3.86 31.13
N GLU A 177 10.06 5.17 31.12
CA GLU A 177 11.11 5.88 31.87
C GLU A 177 10.48 6.64 33.03
#